data_AF-A0A9W6GIN2-F1
#
_entry.id   AF-A0A9W6GIN2-F1
#
_cell.length_a   1.000
_cell.length_b   1.000
_cell.length_c   1.000
_cell.angle_alpha   90.00
_cell.angle_beta   90.00
_cell.angle_gamma   90.00
#
_symmetry.space_group_name_H-M   'P 1'
#
loop_
_entity.id
_entity.type
_entity.pdbx_description
1 polymer ?
#
loop_
_entity_poly.entity_id
_entity_poly.type
_entity_poly.pdbx_seq_one_letter_code
_entity_poly.pdbx_strand_id
1 'polypeptide(L)'
;MVDFDAVDKMIDIVESGEIPSGSTFNDFAIKFYLESKALPLSKYLRNKGKTKRLPKIMNTRKAGEVLWMTEKDEDTIKFLKRRGYKEIPKLDYTCVMLLRKTDLLSNWTKILSYFEGKGTIEEINNSTRTILLPDEKEKLETFVIKELNVNQKEYDWLINKYSQIIDNKEVGRAIRKLMR
;
A
#
# COMPACT_ATOMS: atom_id res chain seq x y z
N MET A 1 5.30 3.13 -28.80
CA MET A 1 6.11 4.27 -28.32
C MET A 1 5.36 4.89 -27.16
N VAL A 2 6.03 5.22 -26.05
CA VAL A 2 5.33 5.82 -24.89
C VAL A 2 5.10 7.31 -25.16
N ASP A 3 3.86 7.76 -24.97
CA ASP A 3 3.51 9.18 -24.98
C ASP A 3 3.80 9.79 -23.60
N PHE A 4 4.95 10.43 -23.47
CA PHE A 4 5.38 11.03 -22.20
C PHE A 4 4.52 12.22 -21.78
N ASP A 5 3.97 12.98 -22.73
CA ASP A 5 3.13 14.15 -22.44
C ASP A 5 1.75 13.71 -21.93
N ALA A 6 1.19 12.64 -22.50
CA ALA A 6 -0.04 12.04 -22.00
C ALA A 6 0.14 11.48 -20.59
N VAL A 7 1.25 10.77 -20.33
CA VAL A 7 1.58 10.25 -19.00
C VAL A 7 1.75 11.37 -17.99
N ASP A 8 2.42 12.47 -18.35
CA ASP A 8 2.60 13.62 -17.46
C ASP A 8 1.28 14.29 -17.08
N LYS A 9 0.37 14.49 -18.04
CA LYS A 9 -0.98 15.01 -17.77
C LYS A 9 -1.76 14.11 -16.82
N MET A 10 -1.68 12.79 -17.01
CA MET A 10 -2.32 11.84 -16.10
C MET A 10 -1.71 11.86 -14.71
N ILE A 11 -0.38 12.04 -14.59
CA ILE A 11 0.28 12.22 -13.31
C ILE A 11 -0.28 13.46 -12.60
N ASP A 12 -0.41 14.59 -13.28
CA ASP A 12 -0.93 15.83 -12.70
C ASP A 12 -2.37 15.66 -12.17
N ILE A 13 -3.22 14.94 -12.91
CA ILE A 13 -4.59 14.59 -12.49
C ILE A 13 -4.57 13.71 -11.23
N VAL A 14 -3.68 12.71 -11.16
CA VAL A 14 -3.55 11.90 -9.95
C VAL A 14 -3.09 12.75 -8.76
N GLU A 15 -2.15 13.67 -8.98
CA GLU A 15 -1.66 14.55 -7.93
C GLU A 15 -2.75 15.48 -7.39
N SER A 16 -3.59 16.06 -8.27
CA SER A 16 -4.75 16.87 -7.88
C SER A 16 -5.80 16.03 -7.13
N GLY A 17 -5.88 14.73 -7.42
CA GLY A 17 -6.90 13.85 -6.84
C GLY A 17 -8.25 13.95 -7.49
N GLU A 18 -8.28 14.53 -8.68
CA GLU A 18 -9.47 14.61 -9.50
C GLU A 18 -9.63 13.31 -10.28
N ILE A 19 -10.84 13.13 -10.83
CA ILE A 19 -11.14 12.13 -11.84
C ILE A 19 -11.61 12.92 -13.06
N PRO A 20 -11.09 12.63 -14.27
CA PRO A 20 -11.52 13.34 -15.47
C PRO A 20 -13.04 13.29 -15.67
N SER A 21 -13.62 14.41 -16.08
CA SER A 21 -15.05 14.49 -16.37
C SER A 21 -15.46 13.45 -17.42
N GLY A 22 -16.50 12.68 -17.12
CA GLY A 22 -16.99 11.61 -18.01
C GLY A 22 -16.25 10.28 -17.89
N SER A 23 -15.31 10.10 -16.95
CA SER A 23 -14.71 8.80 -16.64
C SER A 23 -14.99 8.37 -15.21
N THR A 24 -14.99 7.06 -14.97
CA THR A 24 -14.86 6.55 -13.60
C THR A 24 -13.39 6.53 -13.18
N PHE A 25 -13.14 6.34 -11.89
CA PHE A 25 -11.79 6.07 -11.39
C PHE A 25 -11.20 4.82 -12.07
N ASN A 26 -12.00 3.76 -12.27
CA ASN A 26 -11.54 2.50 -12.85
C ASN A 26 -11.04 2.72 -14.28
N ASP A 27 -11.83 3.40 -15.11
CA ASP A 27 -11.47 3.69 -16.52
C ASP A 27 -10.16 4.49 -16.58
N PHE A 28 -10.07 5.51 -15.73
CA PHE A 28 -8.88 6.35 -15.64
C PHE A 28 -7.65 5.56 -15.19
N ALA A 29 -7.77 4.73 -14.15
CA ALA A 29 -6.69 3.92 -13.64
C ALA A 29 -6.20 2.91 -14.68
N ILE A 30 -7.11 2.21 -15.37
CA ILE A 30 -6.79 1.28 -16.47
C ILE A 30 -6.03 2.02 -17.57
N LYS A 31 -6.54 3.17 -18.02
CA LYS A 31 -5.88 3.99 -19.04
C LYS A 31 -4.48 4.40 -18.60
N PHE A 32 -4.35 4.92 -17.38
CA PHE A 32 -3.05 5.33 -16.83
C PHE A 32 -2.06 4.15 -16.73
N TYR A 33 -2.53 2.96 -16.34
CA TYR A 33 -1.70 1.76 -16.37
C TYR A 33 -1.25 1.42 -17.80
N LEU A 34 -2.16 1.41 -18.77
CA LEU A 34 -1.83 1.04 -20.16
C LEU A 34 -0.81 1.99 -20.79
N GLU A 35 -0.93 3.30 -20.54
CA GLU A 35 0.01 4.31 -21.03
C GLU A 35 1.38 4.24 -20.32
N SER A 36 1.38 3.93 -19.02
CA SER A 36 2.61 3.95 -18.20
C SER A 36 3.28 2.59 -17.99
N LYS A 37 2.68 1.47 -18.42
CA LYS A 37 3.17 0.11 -18.10
C LYS A 37 4.58 -0.15 -18.59
N ALA A 38 4.97 0.41 -19.73
CA ALA A 38 6.31 0.28 -20.31
C ALA A 38 7.35 1.18 -19.62
N LEU A 39 6.93 2.14 -18.79
CA LEU A 39 7.83 3.04 -18.09
C LEU A 39 8.27 2.49 -16.74
N PRO A 40 9.56 2.64 -16.37
CA PRO A 40 9.99 2.54 -14.98
C PRO A 40 9.53 3.79 -14.21
N LEU A 41 8.22 3.89 -13.96
CA LEU A 41 7.54 5.11 -13.50
C LEU A 41 8.16 5.71 -12.23
N SER A 42 8.58 4.88 -11.28
CA SER A 42 9.26 5.35 -10.07
C SER A 42 10.58 6.08 -10.37
N LYS A 43 11.38 5.59 -11.32
CA LYS A 43 12.62 6.26 -11.76
C LYS A 43 12.29 7.53 -12.55
N TYR A 44 11.30 7.45 -13.44
CA TYR A 44 10.83 8.59 -14.23
C TYR A 44 10.38 9.77 -13.35
N LEU A 45 9.52 9.50 -12.36
CA LEU A 45 9.03 10.51 -11.42
C LEU A 45 10.15 11.16 -10.61
N ARG A 46 11.13 10.36 -10.14
CA ARG A 46 12.30 10.87 -9.43
C ARG A 46 13.14 11.81 -10.30
N ASN A 47 13.38 11.45 -11.55
CA ASN A 47 14.13 12.28 -12.49
C ASN A 47 13.42 13.61 -12.80
N LYS A 48 12.08 13.65 -12.73
CA LYS A 48 11.28 14.86 -12.90
C LYS A 48 11.05 15.65 -11.60
N GLY A 49 11.63 15.23 -10.47
CA GLY A 49 11.40 15.87 -9.17
C GLY A 49 9.99 15.66 -8.59
N LYS A 50 9.14 14.82 -9.21
CA LYS A 50 7.76 14.54 -8.78
C LYS A 50 7.73 13.41 -7.73
N THR A 51 8.27 13.67 -6.54
CA THR A 51 8.35 12.66 -5.45
C THR A 51 7.28 12.83 -4.38
N LYS A 52 6.65 14.00 -4.27
CA LYS A 52 5.72 14.37 -3.18
C LYS A 52 4.49 13.46 -3.09
N ARG A 53 3.93 13.03 -4.23
CA ARG A 53 2.74 12.17 -4.32
C ARG A 53 3.05 10.80 -4.93
N LEU A 54 4.33 10.38 -4.90
CA LEU A 54 4.77 9.10 -5.46
C LEU A 54 3.90 7.90 -5.03
N PRO A 55 3.52 7.75 -3.73
CA PRO A 55 2.66 6.63 -3.34
C PRO A 55 1.28 6.64 -4.02
N LYS A 56 0.67 7.83 -4.15
CA LYS A 56 -0.64 7.98 -4.79
C LYS A 56 -0.59 7.59 -6.26
N ILE A 57 0.42 8.10 -6.98
CA ILE A 57 0.65 7.79 -8.40
C ILE A 57 0.89 6.29 -8.60
N MET A 58 1.74 5.69 -7.77
CA MET A 58 2.04 4.26 -7.85
C MET A 58 0.82 3.39 -7.53
N ASN A 59 0.02 3.77 -6.53
CA ASN A 59 -1.22 3.06 -6.18
C ASN A 59 -2.27 3.15 -7.29
N THR A 60 -2.45 4.31 -7.93
CA THR A 60 -3.36 4.46 -9.07
C THR A 60 -2.92 3.60 -10.25
N ARG A 61 -1.61 3.58 -10.57
CA ARG A 61 -1.09 2.66 -11.60
C ARG A 61 -1.35 1.19 -11.24
N LYS A 62 -1.15 0.80 -9.97
CA LYS A 62 -1.40 -0.56 -9.52
C LYS A 62 -2.89 -0.92 -9.57
N ALA A 63 -3.78 0.02 -9.29
CA ALA A 63 -5.22 -0.17 -9.44
C ALA A 63 -5.59 -0.49 -10.89
N GLY A 64 -5.03 0.27 -11.85
CA GLY A 64 -5.23 0.00 -13.27
C GLY A 64 -4.74 -1.37 -13.70
N GLU A 65 -3.59 -1.81 -13.19
CA GLU A 65 -3.07 -3.17 -13.43
C GLU A 65 -4.05 -4.24 -12.91
N VAL A 66 -4.50 -4.12 -11.66
CA VAL A 66 -5.42 -5.08 -11.03
C VAL A 66 -6.75 -5.13 -11.78
N LEU A 67 -7.33 -3.99 -12.11
CA LEU A 67 -8.59 -3.90 -12.86
C LEU A 67 -8.46 -4.55 -14.24
N TRP A 68 -7.44 -4.15 -15.02
CA TRP A 68 -7.20 -4.67 -16.37
C TRP A 68 -6.92 -6.18 -16.39
N MET A 69 -6.20 -6.69 -15.39
CA MET A 69 -5.96 -8.13 -15.26
C MET A 69 -7.23 -8.88 -14.84
N THR A 70 -8.05 -8.28 -13.96
CA THR A 70 -9.31 -8.88 -13.49
C THR A 70 -10.30 -9.09 -14.63
N GLU A 71 -10.41 -8.15 -15.58
CA GLU A 71 -11.26 -8.29 -16.76
C GLU A 71 -10.93 -9.53 -17.61
N LYS A 72 -9.71 -10.06 -17.48
CA LYS A 72 -9.20 -11.20 -18.27
C LYS A 72 -9.13 -12.49 -17.47
N ASP A 73 -9.40 -12.43 -16.17
CA ASP A 73 -9.24 -13.56 -15.25
C ASP A 73 -10.63 -14.06 -14.81
N GLU A 74 -11.11 -15.11 -15.46
CA GLU A 74 -12.44 -15.66 -15.19
C GLU A 74 -12.64 -16.08 -13.75
N ASP A 75 -11.60 -16.60 -13.09
CA ASP A 75 -11.68 -17.09 -11.72
C ASP A 75 -11.86 -15.95 -10.73
N THR A 76 -11.15 -14.83 -10.93
CA THR A 76 -11.37 -13.60 -10.16
C THR A 76 -12.76 -13.03 -10.43
N ILE A 77 -13.24 -13.02 -11.67
CA ILE A 77 -14.62 -12.58 -11.98
C ILE A 77 -15.65 -13.47 -11.26
N LYS A 78 -15.49 -14.79 -11.30
CA LYS A 78 -16.35 -15.76 -10.59
C LYS A 78 -16.28 -15.53 -9.08
N PHE A 79 -15.10 -15.25 -8.53
CA PHE A 79 -14.92 -14.89 -7.13
C PHE A 79 -15.71 -13.64 -6.74
N LEU A 80 -15.63 -12.56 -7.53
CA LEU A 80 -16.38 -11.33 -7.29
C LEU A 80 -17.89 -11.55 -7.38
N LYS A 81 -18.37 -12.33 -8.37
CA LYS A 81 -19.78 -12.70 -8.50
C LYS A 81 -20.30 -13.49 -7.30
N ARG A 82 -19.51 -14.46 -6.80
CA ARG A 82 -19.84 -15.21 -5.56
C ARG A 82 -19.93 -14.31 -4.33
N ARG A 83 -19.24 -13.16 -4.35
CA ARG A 83 -19.30 -12.12 -3.31
C ARG A 83 -20.41 -11.10 -3.53
N GLY A 84 -21.28 -11.29 -4.52
CA GLY A 84 -22.46 -10.44 -4.77
C GLY A 84 -22.22 -9.31 -5.77
N TYR A 85 -21.03 -9.19 -6.36
CA TYR A 85 -20.72 -8.13 -7.32
C TYR A 85 -21.06 -8.56 -8.75
N LYS A 86 -22.04 -7.90 -9.37
CA LYS A 86 -22.45 -8.15 -10.77
C LYS A 86 -21.39 -7.68 -11.77
N GLU A 87 -20.69 -6.61 -11.43
CA GLU A 87 -19.62 -5.97 -12.20
C GLU A 87 -18.40 -5.76 -11.31
N ILE A 88 -17.25 -5.44 -11.91
CA ILE A 88 -16.04 -5.14 -11.14
C ILE A 88 -16.31 -3.90 -10.27
N PRO A 89 -16.09 -3.98 -8.94
CA PRO A 89 -16.35 -2.86 -8.03
C PRO A 89 -15.63 -1.58 -8.44
N LYS A 90 -16.30 -0.43 -8.27
CA LYS A 90 -15.68 0.88 -8.47
C LYS A 90 -14.68 1.16 -7.34
N LEU A 91 -13.44 1.45 -7.70
CA LEU A 91 -12.38 1.82 -6.78
C LEU A 91 -12.29 3.35 -6.63
N ASP A 92 -11.52 3.81 -5.66
CA ASP A 92 -11.20 5.22 -5.42
C ASP A 92 -9.76 5.39 -4.90
N TYR A 93 -9.32 6.63 -4.66
CA TYR A 93 -7.98 6.91 -4.15
C TYR A 93 -7.71 6.37 -2.74
N THR A 94 -8.74 6.01 -1.97
CA THR A 94 -8.62 5.53 -0.60
C THR A 94 -8.42 4.01 -0.59
N CYS A 95 -9.31 3.25 -1.22
CA CYS A 95 -9.26 1.79 -1.17
C CYS A 95 -8.01 1.23 -1.87
N VAL A 96 -7.51 1.91 -2.91
CA VAL A 96 -6.30 1.48 -3.63
C VAL A 96 -5.03 1.50 -2.79
N MET A 97 -5.05 2.15 -1.61
CA MET A 97 -3.95 2.09 -0.65
C MET A 97 -3.72 0.68 -0.07
N LEU A 98 -4.68 -0.23 -0.24
CA LEU A 98 -4.57 -1.64 0.16
C LEU A 98 -3.84 -2.51 -0.86
N LEU A 99 -3.66 -2.04 -2.09
CA LEU A 99 -3.10 -2.85 -3.16
C LEU A 99 -1.61 -3.13 -2.94
N ARG A 100 -1.18 -4.36 -3.26
CA ARG A 100 0.21 -4.83 -3.13
C ARG A 100 0.64 -5.59 -4.37
N LYS A 101 1.95 -5.81 -4.49
CA LYS A 101 2.54 -6.65 -5.55
C LYS A 101 2.35 -8.13 -5.19
N THR A 102 1.09 -8.57 -5.23
CA THR A 102 0.61 -9.93 -4.94
C THR A 102 -0.38 -10.34 -6.02
N ASP A 103 -0.93 -11.55 -5.93
CA ASP A 103 -1.97 -12.05 -6.83
C ASP A 103 -3.28 -11.24 -6.75
N LEU A 104 -4.16 -11.44 -7.73
CA LEU A 104 -5.43 -10.73 -7.86
C LEU A 104 -6.39 -11.02 -6.70
N LEU A 105 -6.52 -12.29 -6.29
CA LEU A 105 -7.45 -12.69 -5.23
C LEU A 105 -7.06 -12.09 -3.89
N SER A 106 -5.76 -12.06 -3.57
CA SER A 106 -5.25 -11.40 -2.37
C SER A 106 -5.56 -9.89 -2.36
N ASN A 107 -5.38 -9.22 -3.51
CA ASN A 107 -5.71 -7.80 -3.64
C ASN A 107 -7.22 -7.56 -3.49
N TRP A 108 -8.05 -8.32 -4.18
CA TRP A 108 -9.50 -8.21 -4.07
C TRP A 108 -10.02 -8.55 -2.68
N THR A 109 -9.45 -9.55 -2.00
CA THR A 109 -9.84 -9.89 -0.62
C THR A 109 -9.64 -8.72 0.35
N LYS A 110 -8.56 -7.95 0.18
CA LYS A 110 -8.32 -6.72 0.97
C LYS A 110 -9.30 -5.61 0.63
N ILE A 111 -9.52 -5.35 -0.67
CA ILE A 111 -10.46 -4.33 -1.13
C ILE A 111 -11.88 -4.64 -0.65
N LEU A 112 -12.33 -5.89 -0.78
CA LEU A 112 -13.64 -6.31 -0.35
C LEU A 112 -13.79 -6.22 1.17
N SER A 113 -12.74 -6.55 1.94
CA SER A 113 -12.78 -6.36 3.40
C SER A 113 -13.03 -4.91 3.79
N TYR A 114 -12.48 -3.96 3.03
CA TYR A 114 -12.73 -2.53 3.24
C TYR A 114 -14.17 -2.15 2.88
N PHE A 115 -14.69 -2.61 1.74
CA PHE A 115 -16.08 -2.34 1.33
C PHE A 115 -17.11 -2.98 2.27
N GLU A 116 -16.79 -4.14 2.85
CA GLU A 116 -17.61 -4.83 3.85
C GLU A 116 -17.50 -4.20 5.25
N GLY A 117 -16.72 -3.12 5.43
CA GLY A 117 -16.60 -2.40 6.69
C GLY A 117 -15.82 -3.15 7.78
N LYS A 118 -14.98 -4.13 7.41
CA LYS A 118 -14.23 -4.96 8.36
C LYS A 118 -13.07 -4.24 9.06
N GLY A 119 -12.78 -3.01 8.67
CA GLY A 119 -11.76 -2.16 9.28
C GLY A 119 -11.34 -1.01 8.38
N THR A 120 -10.57 -0.11 8.95
CA THR A 120 -9.88 0.99 8.25
C THR A 120 -8.76 0.47 7.34
N ILE A 121 -8.25 1.34 6.46
CA ILE A 121 -7.09 1.02 5.61
C ILE A 121 -5.88 0.58 6.43
N GLU A 122 -5.68 1.17 7.60
CA GLU A 122 -4.57 0.85 8.49
C GLU A 122 -4.75 -0.53 9.14
N GLU A 123 -5.93 -0.80 9.69
CA GLU A 123 -6.25 -2.10 10.32
C GLU A 123 -6.15 -3.26 9.32
N ILE A 124 -6.67 -3.08 8.09
CA ILE A 124 -6.60 -4.12 7.06
C ILE A 124 -5.17 -4.34 6.55
N ASN A 125 -4.35 -3.28 6.50
CA ASN A 125 -2.94 -3.45 6.18
C ASN A 125 -2.18 -4.16 7.30
N ASN A 126 -2.52 -3.87 8.55
CA ASN A 126 -1.90 -4.46 9.74
C ASN A 126 -2.38 -5.88 10.03
N SER A 127 -3.59 -6.28 9.62
CA SER A 127 -4.09 -7.66 9.76
C SER A 127 -3.31 -8.67 8.92
N THR A 128 -2.52 -8.18 7.96
CA THR A 128 -1.55 -8.98 7.20
C THR A 128 -0.11 -8.89 7.71
N ARG A 129 0.15 -8.12 8.77
CA ARG A 129 1.41 -8.29 9.52
C ARG A 129 1.28 -9.62 10.24
N THR A 130 2.26 -10.51 10.04
CA THR A 130 2.34 -11.79 10.73
C THR A 130 2.12 -11.54 12.22
N ILE A 131 0.99 -12.02 12.76
CA ILE A 131 0.82 -12.11 14.19
C ILE A 131 1.86 -13.14 14.62
N LEU A 132 2.92 -12.68 15.29
CA LEU A 132 3.93 -13.58 15.82
C LEU A 132 3.22 -14.55 16.75
N LEU A 133 3.33 -15.85 16.46
CA LEU A 133 2.92 -16.90 17.38
C LEU A 133 3.67 -16.73 18.70
N PRO A 134 3.13 -17.23 19.83
CA PRO A 134 3.80 -17.12 21.14
C PRO A 134 5.28 -17.52 21.10
N ASP A 135 5.59 -18.66 20.45
CA ASP A 135 6.95 -19.17 20.29
C ASP A 135 7.86 -18.26 19.44
N GLU A 136 7.29 -17.57 18.43
CA GLU A 136 8.03 -16.62 17.61
C GLU A 136 8.36 -15.34 18.38
N LYS A 137 7.43 -14.89 19.24
CA LYS A 137 7.68 -13.77 20.16
C LYS A 137 8.80 -14.12 21.15
N GLU A 138 8.73 -15.30 21.75
CA GLU A 138 9.73 -15.76 22.73
C GLU A 138 11.13 -15.89 22.09
N LYS A 139 11.23 -16.38 20.85
CA LYS A 139 12.50 -16.42 20.11
C LYS A 139 13.08 -15.04 19.86
N LEU A 140 12.25 -14.06 19.47
CA LEU A 140 12.69 -12.69 19.23
C LEU A 140 13.09 -11.99 20.52
N GLU A 141 12.34 -12.20 21.59
CA GLU A 141 12.66 -11.71 22.93
C GLU A 141 13.99 -12.26 23.43
N THR A 142 14.18 -13.58 23.35
CA THR A 142 15.44 -14.25 23.71
C THR A 142 16.61 -13.71 22.90
N PHE A 143 16.41 -13.48 21.59
CA PHE A 143 17.43 -12.89 20.73
C PHE A 143 17.83 -11.49 21.19
N VAL A 144 16.86 -10.59 21.44
CA VAL A 144 17.16 -9.21 21.87
C VAL A 144 17.84 -9.19 23.23
N ILE A 145 17.35 -9.97 24.20
CA ILE A 145 17.94 -10.12 25.53
C ILE A 145 19.41 -10.55 25.43
N LYS A 146 19.68 -11.56 24.61
CA LYS A 146 21.02 -12.11 24.40
C LYS A 146 21.96 -11.12 23.71
N GLU A 147 21.54 -10.53 22.60
CA GLU A 147 22.41 -9.67 21.78
C GLU A 147 22.71 -8.33 22.46
N LEU A 148 21.76 -7.78 23.21
CA LEU A 148 21.97 -6.56 24.00
C LEU A 148 22.57 -6.85 25.39
N ASN A 149 22.68 -8.14 25.76
CA ASN A 149 23.12 -8.61 27.06
C ASN A 149 22.39 -7.89 28.22
N VAL A 150 21.07 -7.85 28.12
CA VAL A 150 20.17 -7.22 29.10
C VAL A 150 19.37 -8.28 29.84
N ASN A 151 18.81 -7.93 31.00
CA ASN A 151 17.85 -8.79 31.69
C ASN A 151 16.39 -8.50 31.27
N GLN A 152 15.45 -9.31 31.76
CA GLN A 152 14.03 -9.18 31.42
C GLN A 152 13.46 -7.78 31.72
N LYS A 153 13.79 -7.20 32.89
CA LYS A 153 13.28 -5.87 33.27
C LYS A 153 13.80 -4.77 32.35
N GLU A 154 15.07 -4.87 31.96
CA GLU A 154 15.70 -3.94 31.03
C GLU A 154 15.14 -4.09 29.62
N TYR A 155 14.85 -5.33 29.18
CA TYR A 155 14.14 -5.59 27.94
C TYR A 155 12.73 -4.98 27.94
N ASP A 156 11.94 -5.22 28.98
CA ASP A 156 10.58 -4.67 29.10
C ASP A 156 10.60 -3.14 29.08
N TRP A 157 11.56 -2.54 29.79
CA TRP A 157 11.78 -1.09 29.78
C TRP A 157 12.17 -0.58 28.38
N LEU A 158 13.08 -1.28 27.70
CA LEU A 158 13.53 -0.94 26.35
C LEU A 158 12.37 -0.97 25.37
N ILE A 159 11.58 -2.05 25.33
CA ILE A 159 10.43 -2.18 24.43
C ILE A 159 9.41 -1.08 24.68
N ASN A 160 9.11 -0.76 25.95
CA ASN A 160 8.20 0.31 26.31
C ASN A 160 8.71 1.68 25.82
N LYS A 161 9.97 2.01 26.08
CA LYS A 161 10.57 3.27 25.61
C LYS A 161 10.67 3.34 24.10
N TYR A 162 11.02 2.24 23.45
CA TYR A 162 11.12 2.18 22.00
C TYR A 162 9.76 2.37 21.33
N SER A 163 8.68 1.82 21.90
CA SER A 163 7.31 2.11 21.45
C SER A 163 6.99 3.61 21.53
N GLN A 164 7.27 4.26 22.65
CA GLN A 164 7.05 5.71 22.82
C GLN A 164 7.86 6.54 21.80
N ILE A 165 9.07 6.09 21.45
CA ILE A 165 9.92 6.73 20.43
C ILE A 165 9.35 6.54 19.02
N ILE A 166 8.78 5.37 18.71
CA ILE A 166 8.12 5.12 17.43
C ILE A 166 6.90 6.02 17.28
N ASP A 167 6.10 6.13 18.35
CA ASP A 167 4.88 6.93 18.38
C ASP A 167 5.18 8.43 18.27
N ASN A 168 6.28 8.90 18.87
CA ASN A 168 6.73 10.29 18.76
C ASN A 168 8.00 10.43 17.89
N LYS A 169 7.78 10.71 16.60
CA LYS A 169 8.85 10.89 15.60
C LYS A 169 9.84 12.01 15.93
N GLU A 170 9.44 13.04 16.70
CA GLU A 170 10.34 14.13 17.09
C GLU A 170 11.36 13.68 18.12
N VAL A 171 10.93 12.92 19.13
CA VAL A 171 11.82 12.29 20.12
C VAL A 171 12.82 11.38 19.43
N GLY A 172 12.36 10.53 18.50
CA GLY A 172 13.24 9.67 17.72
C GLY A 172 14.26 10.45 16.86
N ARG A 173 13.89 11.62 16.32
CA ARG A 173 14.84 12.49 15.60
C ARG A 173 15.87 13.11 16.55
N ALA A 174 15.46 13.52 17.75
CA ALA A 174 16.38 14.07 18.74
C ALA A 174 17.40 13.03 19.21
N ILE A 175 16.97 11.81 19.56
CA ILE A 175 17.87 10.72 19.99
C ILE A 175 18.89 10.39 18.89
N ARG A 176 18.45 10.25 17.63
CA ARG A 176 19.36 10.00 16.50
C ARG A 176 20.40 11.10 16.28
N LYS A 177 20.09 12.35 16.64
CA LYS A 177 21.07 13.45 16.59
C LYS A 177 22.07 13.34 17.73
N LEU A 178 21.65 12.93 18.93
CA LEU A 178 22.53 12.74 20.09
C LEU A 178 23.50 11.56 19.93
N MET A 179 23.16 10.58 19.09
CA MET A 179 24.01 9.42 18.79
C MET A 179 25.07 9.69 17.70
N ARG A 180 25.10 10.89 17.11
CA ARG A 180 26.10 11.30 16.13
C ARG A 180 27.21 12.08 16.81
#